data_AF-A0AAW4CUS7-F1
#
_entry.id   AF-A0AAW4CUS7-F1
#
_cell.length_a   1.000
_cell.length_b   1.000
_cell.length_c   1.000
_cell.angle_alpha   90.00
_cell.angle_beta   90.00
_cell.angle_gamma   90.00
#
_symmetry.space_group_name_H-M   'P 1'
#
loop_
_entity.id
_entity.type
_entity.pdbx_description
1 polymer ?
#
loop_
_entity_poly.entity_id
_entity_poly.type
_entity_poly.pdbx_seq_one_letter_code
_entity_poly.pdbx_strand_id
1 'polypeptide(L)'
;MMKKIVPDPPLPSTSTHPFGRCDAGHQPLFAVNPNISAEDALVHVALYLRCAYEAGYKALDHMREEGRGLFWSNLHAVEMAEGVVEAILNGIESNPPSQKKV
;
A
#
# COMPACT_ATOMS: atom_id res chain seq x y z
N MET A 1 9.06 -17.02 29.05
CA MET A 1 8.90 -16.72 27.62
C MET A 1 8.75 -18.02 26.87
N MET A 2 7.53 -18.38 26.45
CA MET A 2 7.27 -19.62 25.73
C MET A 2 7.79 -19.44 24.30
N LYS A 3 8.81 -20.21 23.92
CA LYS A 3 9.22 -20.33 22.52
C LYS A 3 8.06 -21.03 21.80
N LYS A 4 7.36 -20.32 20.91
CA LYS A 4 6.38 -20.97 20.02
C LYS A 4 7.11 -22.13 19.32
N ILE A 5 6.56 -23.32 19.45
CA ILE A 5 7.10 -24.55 18.84
C ILE A 5 7.08 -24.45 17.31
N VAL A 6 6.17 -23.64 16.77
CA VAL A 6 5.98 -23.42 15.34
C VAL A 6 6.29 -21.96 15.02
N PRO A 7 7.24 -21.67 14.10
CA PRO A 7 7.45 -20.32 13.58
C PRO A 7 6.14 -19.79 12.97
N ASP A 8 5.86 -18.50 13.17
CA ASP A 8 4.69 -17.89 12.54
C ASP A 8 4.81 -18.02 11.00
N PRO A 9 3.70 -18.33 10.30
CA PRO A 9 3.74 -18.49 8.86
C PRO A 9 4.15 -17.18 8.19
N PRO A 10 4.94 -17.23 7.09
CA PRO A 10 5.31 -16.04 6.36
C PRO A 10 4.07 -15.33 5.82
N LEU A 11 4.17 -14.01 5.65
CA LEU A 11 3.13 -13.24 4.99
C LEU A 11 2.90 -13.77 3.55
N PRO A 12 1.63 -13.81 3.09
CA PRO A 12 1.33 -14.27 1.75
C PRO A 12 1.85 -13.29 0.69
N SER A 13 2.33 -13.84 -0.43
CA SER A 13 2.66 -13.07 -1.63
C SER A 13 1.41 -12.62 -2.37
N THR A 14 1.56 -11.65 -3.28
CA THR A 14 0.50 -11.22 -4.19
C THR A 14 -0.01 -12.38 -5.06
N SER A 15 -1.26 -12.27 -5.49
CA SER A 15 -1.85 -13.12 -6.53
C SER A 15 -2.20 -12.28 -7.76
N THR A 16 -2.41 -12.93 -8.90
CA THR A 16 -2.85 -12.22 -10.10
C THR A 16 -4.20 -11.55 -9.83
N HIS A 17 -4.22 -10.23 -9.91
CA HIS A 17 -5.43 -9.45 -9.65
C HIS A 17 -5.63 -8.38 -10.71
N PRO A 18 -6.57 -8.55 -11.66
CA PRO A 18 -6.89 -7.55 -12.66
C PRO A 18 -7.44 -6.27 -12.01
N PHE A 19 -7.05 -5.10 -12.51
CA PHE A 19 -7.55 -3.81 -12.00
C PHE A 19 -7.67 -2.76 -13.11
N GLY A 20 -8.38 -1.69 -12.79
CA GLY A 20 -8.70 -0.60 -13.71
C GLY A 20 -10.18 -0.23 -13.65
N ARG A 21 -10.52 0.96 -14.13
CA ARG A 21 -11.92 1.46 -14.20
C ARG A 21 -12.47 1.48 -15.64
N CYS A 22 -11.73 0.94 -16.61
CA CYS A 22 -12.18 0.88 -17.99
C CYS A 22 -13.24 -0.21 -18.14
N ASP A 23 -14.46 0.17 -18.51
CA ASP A 23 -15.59 -0.73 -18.72
C ASP A 23 -15.98 -0.85 -20.20
N ALA A 24 -14.98 -0.83 -21.09
CA ALA A 24 -15.19 -0.84 -22.54
C ALA A 24 -15.42 -2.26 -23.12
N GLY A 25 -15.78 -3.24 -22.29
CA GLY A 25 -16.11 -4.61 -22.72
C GLY A 25 -14.93 -5.47 -23.22
N HIS A 26 -13.68 -4.98 -23.09
CA HIS A 26 -12.48 -5.75 -23.38
C HIS A 26 -11.83 -6.30 -22.10
N GLN A 27 -10.87 -7.22 -22.25
CA GLN A 27 -10.12 -7.76 -21.11
C GLN A 27 -9.36 -6.65 -20.35
N PRO A 28 -9.18 -6.75 -19.02
CA PRO A 28 -8.41 -5.78 -18.26
C PRO A 28 -6.99 -5.63 -18.83
N LEU A 29 -6.54 -4.38 -18.97
CA LEU A 29 -5.21 -4.10 -19.52
C LEU A 29 -4.11 -4.37 -18.48
N PHE A 30 -4.39 -4.16 -17.20
CA PHE A 30 -3.43 -4.28 -16.11
C PHE A 30 -3.88 -5.30 -15.07
N ALA A 31 -2.90 -5.98 -14.48
CA ALA A 31 -3.07 -6.85 -13.34
C ALA A 31 -1.88 -6.74 -12.39
N VAL A 32 -2.10 -6.95 -11.11
CA VAL A 32 -1.02 -7.20 -10.15
C VAL A 32 -0.33 -8.52 -10.54
N ASN A 33 0.99 -8.52 -10.62
CA ASN A 33 1.75 -9.75 -10.88
C ASN A 33 1.68 -10.66 -9.66
N PRO A 34 1.54 -11.99 -9.84
CA PRO A 34 1.57 -12.94 -8.73
C PRO A 34 3.00 -13.09 -8.18
N ASN A 35 3.11 -13.62 -6.97
CA ASN A 35 4.37 -14.01 -6.33
C ASN A 35 5.31 -12.83 -5.99
N ILE A 36 4.79 -11.61 -5.87
CA ILE A 36 5.53 -10.49 -5.28
C ILE A 36 5.42 -10.57 -3.76
N SER A 37 6.50 -10.32 -3.04
CA SER A 37 6.48 -10.37 -1.57
C SER A 37 5.53 -9.30 -1.01
N ALA A 38 4.97 -9.55 0.17
CA ALA A 38 4.12 -8.56 0.85
C ALA A 38 4.90 -7.26 1.12
N GLU A 39 6.18 -7.38 1.46
CA GLU A 39 7.08 -6.24 1.69
C GLU A 39 7.24 -5.38 0.43
N ASP A 40 7.66 -5.98 -0.69
CA ASP A 40 7.82 -5.25 -1.96
C ASP A 40 6.51 -4.59 -2.41
N ALA A 41 5.39 -5.31 -2.26
CA ALA A 41 4.07 -4.77 -2.59
C ALA A 41 3.72 -3.55 -1.70
N LEU A 42 4.00 -3.62 -0.40
CA LEU A 42 3.75 -2.52 0.55
C LEU A 42 4.66 -1.32 0.29
N VAL A 43 5.91 -1.51 -0.13
CA VAL A 43 6.80 -0.42 -0.58
C VAL A 43 6.17 0.37 -1.72
N HIS A 44 5.60 -0.33 -2.72
CA HIS A 44 4.87 0.33 -3.80
C HIS A 44 3.61 1.04 -3.31
N VAL A 45 2.86 0.47 -2.36
CA VAL A 45 1.69 1.13 -1.77
C VAL A 45 2.08 2.44 -1.06
N ALA A 46 3.14 2.43 -0.25
CA ALA A 46 3.67 3.64 0.41
C ALA A 46 4.02 4.72 -0.62
N LEU A 47 4.73 4.35 -1.70
CA LEU A 47 5.05 5.26 -2.79
C LEU A 47 3.78 5.86 -3.43
N TYR A 48 2.76 5.05 -3.72
CA TYR A 48 1.53 5.54 -4.34
C TYR A 48 0.73 6.47 -3.42
N LEU A 49 0.70 6.18 -2.12
CA LEU A 49 0.06 7.05 -1.12
C LEU A 49 0.79 8.39 -1.03
N ARG A 50 2.13 8.38 -1.00
CA ARG A 50 2.93 9.61 -1.05
C ARG A 50 2.66 10.42 -2.31
N CYS A 51 2.66 9.79 -3.48
CA CYS A 51 2.33 10.46 -4.74
C CYS A 51 0.92 11.06 -4.71
N ALA A 52 -0.07 10.35 -4.17
CA ALA A 52 -1.43 10.87 -4.04
C ALA A 52 -1.50 12.07 -3.09
N TYR A 53 -0.78 12.02 -1.97
CA TYR A 53 -0.69 13.13 -1.03
C TYR A 53 -0.05 14.36 -1.68
N GLU A 54 1.13 14.21 -2.29
CA GLU A 54 1.86 15.32 -2.92
C GLU A 54 1.07 15.96 -4.06
N ALA A 55 0.47 15.15 -4.94
CA ALA A 55 -0.36 15.64 -6.04
C ALA A 55 -1.60 16.39 -5.52
N GLY A 56 -2.27 15.83 -4.51
CA GLY A 56 -3.44 16.47 -3.92
C GLY A 56 -3.07 17.74 -3.14
N TYR A 57 -1.97 17.72 -2.39
CA TYR A 57 -1.46 18.89 -1.69
C TYR A 57 -1.19 20.03 -2.68
N LYS A 58 -0.57 19.72 -3.82
CA LYS A 58 -0.38 20.72 -4.88
C LYS A 58 -1.70 21.21 -5.48
N ALA A 59 -2.71 20.34 -5.60
CA ALA A 59 -4.02 20.72 -6.10
C ALA A 59 -4.73 21.75 -5.20
N LEU A 60 -4.42 21.81 -3.89
CA LEU A 60 -4.97 22.83 -2.99
C LEU A 60 -4.63 24.26 -3.41
N ASP A 61 -3.51 24.49 -4.09
CA ASP A 61 -3.15 25.82 -4.62
C ASP A 61 -4.17 26.35 -5.64
N HIS A 62 -4.96 25.45 -6.24
CA HIS A 62 -5.92 25.76 -7.29
C HIS A 62 -7.38 25.61 -6.86
N MET A 63 -7.63 25.28 -5.58
CA MET A 63 -8.97 25.05 -5.04
C MET A 63 -9.55 26.31 -4.38
N ARG A 64 -10.86 26.50 -4.57
CA ARG A 64 -11.64 27.50 -3.82
C ARG A 64 -11.84 27.08 -2.37
N GLU A 65 -11.98 28.05 -1.48
CA GLU A 65 -12.10 27.85 -0.03
C GLU A 65 -13.19 26.85 0.38
N GLU A 66 -14.34 26.86 -0.29
CA GLU A 66 -15.49 26.04 0.11
C GLU A 66 -15.22 24.52 0.03
N GLY A 67 -14.28 24.11 -0.83
CA GLY A 67 -13.88 22.70 -0.99
C GLY A 67 -12.59 22.31 -0.26
N ARG A 68 -11.80 23.28 0.21
CA ARG A 68 -10.46 23.02 0.77
C ARG A 68 -10.51 22.14 2.01
N GLY A 69 -11.45 22.40 2.93
CA GLY A 69 -11.57 21.62 4.16
C GLY A 69 -11.90 20.14 3.92
N LEU A 70 -12.82 19.86 2.98
CA LEU A 70 -13.16 18.49 2.59
C LEU A 70 -11.97 17.79 1.94
N PHE A 71 -11.24 18.50 1.07
CA PHE A 71 -10.07 17.93 0.41
C PHE A 71 -8.90 17.69 1.38
N TRP A 72 -8.69 18.58 2.35
CA TRP A 72 -7.74 18.37 3.44
C TRP A 72 -8.06 17.11 4.25
N SER A 73 -9.33 16.88 4.57
CA SER A 73 -9.74 15.65 5.26
C SER A 73 -9.36 14.39 4.46
N ASN A 74 -9.44 14.44 3.13
CA ASN A 74 -8.98 13.35 2.27
C ASN A 74 -7.45 13.20 2.30
N LEU A 75 -6.69 14.29 2.26
CA LEU A 75 -5.23 14.24 2.36
C LEU A 75 -4.77 13.63 3.70
N HIS A 76 -5.40 13.99 4.81
CA HIS A 76 -5.11 13.36 6.10
C HIS A 76 -5.38 11.85 6.09
N ALA A 77 -6.46 11.39 5.44
CA ALA A 77 -6.73 9.96 5.32
C ALA A 77 -5.62 9.23 4.53
N VAL A 78 -5.08 9.86 3.47
CA VAL A 78 -3.96 9.32 2.69
C VAL A 78 -2.69 9.27 3.52
N GLU A 79 -2.37 10.35 4.23
CA GLU A 79 -1.19 10.45 5.12
C GLU A 79 -1.24 9.39 6.23
N MET A 80 -2.39 9.21 6.87
CA MET A 80 -2.56 8.19 7.91
C MET A 80 -2.43 6.77 7.36
N ALA A 81 -2.92 6.51 6.14
CA ALA A 81 -2.74 5.23 5.49
C ALA A 81 -1.26 4.95 5.18
N GLU A 82 -0.50 5.96 4.72
CA GLU A 82 0.94 5.83 4.49
C GLU A 82 1.66 5.48 5.80
N GLY A 83 1.36 6.20 6.88
CA GLY A 83 1.97 5.94 8.19
C GLY A 83 1.70 4.52 8.73
N VAL A 84 0.50 3.96 8.50
CA VAL A 84 0.20 2.57 8.86
C VAL A 84 1.01 1.59 8.02
N VAL A 85 1.17 1.83 6.72
CA VAL A 85 1.97 0.98 5.83
C VAL A 85 3.45 0.99 6.24
N GLU A 86 4.00 2.17 6.49
CA GLU A 86 5.38 2.35 6.97
C GLU A 86 5.61 1.64 8.31
N ALA A 87 4.65 1.71 9.24
CA ALA A 87 4.73 0.99 10.51
C ALA A 87 4.76 -0.54 10.31
N ILE A 88 4.01 -1.07 9.34
CA ILE A 88 4.03 -2.50 9.00
C ILE A 88 5.36 -2.89 8.36
N LEU A 89 5.89 -2.09 7.43
CA LEU A 89 7.20 -2.32 6.80
C LEU A 89 8.31 -2.39 7.86
N ASN A 90 8.36 -1.42 8.78
CA ASN A 90 9.29 -1.44 9.91
C ASN A 90 9.14 -2.72 10.78
N GLY A 91 7.91 -3.20 10.96
CA GLY A 91 7.62 -4.44 11.68
C GLY A 91 8.15 -5.69 10.98
N ILE A 92 8.08 -5.73 9.65
CA ILE A 92 8.63 -6.80 8.79
C ILE A 92 10.16 -6.79 8.84
N GLU A 93 10.80 -5.63 8.68
CA GLU A 93 12.26 -5.49 8.76
C GLU A 93 12.81 -5.90 10.13
N SER A 94 12.09 -5.55 11.21
CA SER A 94 12.47 -5.89 12.58
C SER A 94 12.28 -7.36 12.93
N ASN A 95 11.44 -8.08 12.19
CA ASN A 95 11.14 -9.50 12.39
C ASN A 95 11.15 -10.25 11.05
N PRO A 96 12.32 -10.40 10.40
CA PRO A 96 12.38 -10.99 9.08
C PRO A 96 11.82 -12.42 9.12
N PRO A 97 10.96 -12.80 8.15
CA PRO A 97 10.41 -14.15 8.12
C PRO A 97 11.56 -15.16 8.07
N SER A 98 11.49 -16.19 8.91
CA SER A 98 12.52 -17.23 8.98
C SER A 98 12.66 -17.88 7.59
N GLN A 99 13.74 -17.53 6.88
CA GLN A 99 14.01 -18.08 5.55
C GLN A 99 14.10 -19.61 5.66
N LYS A 100 13.24 -20.32 4.94
CA LYS A 100 13.40 -21.76 4.72
C LYS A 100 14.71 -21.95 3.96
N LYS A 101 15.74 -22.47 4.62
CA LYS A 101 16.94 -22.98 3.95
C LYS A 101 16.48 -24.08 2.98
N VAL A 102 16.66 -23.83 1.69
CA VAL A 102 16.61 -24.84 0.63
C VAL A 102 17.88 -25.66 0.69
#